data_AF-A0A2M8CU32-F1
#
_entry.id   AF-A0A2M8CU32-F1
#
_cell.length_a   1.000
_cell.length_b   1.000
_cell.length_c   1.000
_cell.angle_alpha   90.00
_cell.angle_beta   90.00
_cell.angle_gamma   90.00
#
_symmetry.space_group_name_H-M   'P 1'
#
loop_
_entity.id
_entity.type
_entity.pdbx_description
1 polymer ?
#
loop_
_entity_poly.entity_id
_entity_poly.type
_entity_poly.pdbx_seq_one_letter_code
_entity_poly.pdbx_strand_id
1 'polypeptide(L)'
;LISSFVTMGIYLLEPAALRAWLPLAALWAMAAIFYVFSNLIIPFPLFPFFAALALIPLPWLVLQQFEPINAVYAFGWWGWGLFLAILAEGALFFKSQRLRVYAQALSLASLPLLLIGSAWPFLDGNTLLAFGLLTVSSLFLTALHLRENRWWVWSVALLAGTSAYLTFFNLDAIAHLKISLLFQFTGLTVLLSLLDGLLPGNFFQKPAWRWPLRFFNTLTVFTMSAAALFDGGAPGNSALAFGVLALIGLAYGLRFRAPLFGWLFTGYLALTVLFGLQALQQTLWVFALMGLAALYCLPGWGMLAVKIAPRWGQVLLNSGLALATLTALSAPQENSGLIKAIPVTVAALLWTMEAFRRRNVWLGFPANGLYLLAYFIILNELRVNEPQFFSIGAALLGLLMHYLLARAGSDRGAFFTGLLSQLILLGTTYIQMLANEQLGYFAALFFQSLIVLFYGLIFRSRSLVSVPVAFVVLGVVTVVFRVLDTFLLIVMIGCTGIIFLLVGTAALRMREKISTWRKKLSDWHA
;
A
#
# COMPACT_ATOMS: atom_id res chain seq x y z
N LEU A 1 2.21 -4.07 48.32
CA LEU A 1 1.93 -4.23 46.86
C LEU A 1 2.85 -5.26 46.23
N ILE A 2 4.17 -5.02 46.07
CA ILE A 2 5.09 -6.02 45.49
C ILE A 2 5.10 -7.32 46.32
N SER A 3 5.23 -7.22 47.65
CA SER A 3 5.12 -8.39 48.54
C SER A 3 3.77 -9.11 48.39
N SER A 4 2.64 -8.39 48.24
CA SER A 4 1.30 -8.96 48.06
C SER A 4 1.10 -9.61 46.69
N PHE A 5 1.69 -9.05 45.64
CA PHE A 5 1.71 -9.64 44.29
C PHE A 5 2.59 -10.90 44.25
N VAL A 6 3.74 -10.86 44.94
CA VAL A 6 4.62 -12.04 45.11
C VAL A 6 3.92 -13.11 45.93
N THR A 7 3.23 -12.76 47.02
CA THR A 7 2.41 -13.74 47.75
C THR A 7 1.29 -14.27 46.87
N MET A 8 0.53 -13.43 46.17
CA MET A 8 -0.50 -13.91 45.24
C MET A 8 0.07 -14.87 44.17
N GLY A 9 1.25 -14.60 43.63
CA GLY A 9 1.96 -15.49 42.72
C GLY A 9 2.35 -16.83 43.36
N ILE A 10 2.78 -16.82 44.62
CA ILE A 10 3.08 -18.02 45.41
C ILE A 10 1.80 -18.80 45.74
N TYR A 11 0.72 -18.12 46.13
CA TYR A 11 -0.59 -18.70 46.43
C TYR A 11 -1.27 -19.30 45.19
N LEU A 12 -1.00 -18.76 43.99
CA LEU A 12 -1.45 -19.35 42.72
C LEU A 12 -0.77 -20.71 42.43
N LEU A 13 0.39 -20.98 43.03
CA LEU A 13 1.14 -22.23 42.85
C LEU A 13 0.79 -23.30 43.89
N GLU A 14 0.15 -22.93 45.01
CA GLU A 14 -0.25 -23.86 46.07
C GLU A 14 -1.78 -23.92 46.26
N PRO A 15 -2.46 -24.98 45.78
CA PRO A 15 -3.91 -25.13 45.89
C PRO A 15 -4.44 -25.13 47.33
N ALA A 16 -3.64 -25.61 48.29
CA ALA A 16 -4.00 -25.65 49.71
C ALA A 16 -4.12 -24.24 50.33
N ALA A 17 -3.39 -23.29 49.77
CA ALA A 17 -3.25 -21.93 50.25
C ALA A 17 -4.48 -21.06 49.87
N LEU A 18 -5.33 -21.55 48.96
CA LEU A 18 -6.61 -20.97 48.55
C LEU A 18 -7.70 -21.01 49.63
N ARG A 19 -7.56 -21.84 50.67
CA ARG A 19 -8.50 -21.88 51.81
C ARG A 19 -8.47 -20.59 52.64
N ALA A 20 -7.42 -19.78 52.50
CA ALA A 20 -7.26 -18.48 53.15
C ALA A 20 -7.75 -17.30 52.27
N TRP A 21 -8.78 -17.51 51.44
CA TRP A 21 -9.31 -16.47 50.56
C TRP A 21 -9.83 -15.23 51.33
N LEU A 22 -10.47 -15.44 52.48
CA LEU A 22 -11.05 -14.34 53.28
C LEU A 22 -9.99 -13.37 53.81
N PRO A 23 -8.91 -13.82 54.51
CA PRO A 23 -7.86 -12.90 54.93
C PRO A 23 -7.13 -12.27 53.75
N LEU A 24 -7.00 -12.96 52.61
CA LEU A 24 -6.39 -12.38 51.41
C LEU A 24 -7.28 -11.29 50.80
N ALA A 25 -8.59 -11.52 50.67
CA ALA A 25 -9.56 -10.53 50.21
C ALA A 25 -9.62 -9.32 51.16
N ALA A 26 -9.60 -9.56 52.48
CA ALA A 26 -9.54 -8.51 53.48
C ALA A 26 -8.25 -7.68 53.35
N LEU A 27 -7.10 -8.31 53.08
CA LEU A 27 -5.83 -7.62 52.85
C LEU A 27 -5.90 -6.70 51.62
N TRP A 28 -6.48 -7.16 50.51
CA TRP A 28 -6.65 -6.35 49.30
C TRP A 28 -7.65 -5.20 49.50
N ALA A 29 -8.75 -5.44 50.20
CA ALA A 29 -9.70 -4.39 50.58
C ALA A 29 -9.04 -3.36 51.51
N MET A 30 -8.29 -3.81 52.51
CA MET A 30 -7.49 -2.94 53.39
C MET A 30 -6.46 -2.14 52.61
N ALA A 31 -5.80 -2.72 51.62
CA ALA A 31 -4.87 -2.00 50.77
C ALA A 31 -5.57 -0.88 49.98
N ALA A 32 -6.76 -1.16 49.42
CA ALA A 32 -7.56 -0.13 48.75
C ALA A 32 -7.92 1.01 49.70
N ILE A 33 -8.40 0.68 50.91
CA ILE A 33 -8.73 1.65 51.97
C ILE A 33 -7.50 2.47 52.36
N PHE A 34 -6.36 1.81 52.56
CA PHE A 34 -5.09 2.47 52.90
C PHE A 34 -4.70 3.53 51.86
N TYR A 35 -4.79 3.23 50.57
CA TYR A 35 -4.49 4.22 49.53
C TYR A 35 -5.49 5.37 49.50
N VAL A 36 -6.78 5.08 49.77
CA VAL A 36 -7.80 6.13 49.87
C VAL A 36 -7.47 7.10 51.00
N PHE A 37 -7.22 6.59 52.21
CA PHE A 37 -6.85 7.40 53.37
C PHE A 37 -5.51 8.11 53.19
N SER A 38 -4.51 7.43 52.60
CA SER A 38 -3.21 8.03 52.32
C SER A 38 -3.34 9.26 51.42
N ASN A 39 -4.22 9.21 50.41
CA ASN A 39 -4.48 10.35 49.53
C ASN A 39 -5.25 11.49 50.22
N LEU A 40 -6.02 11.19 51.27
CA LEU A 40 -6.69 12.21 52.08
C LEU A 40 -5.70 12.99 52.95
N ILE A 41 -4.66 12.32 53.43
CA ILE A 41 -3.61 12.91 54.27
C ILE A 41 -2.54 13.60 53.40
N ILE A 42 -2.04 12.88 52.38
CA ILE A 42 -0.98 13.32 51.48
C ILE A 42 -1.46 13.12 50.03
N PRO A 43 -1.88 14.19 49.33
CA PRO A 43 -2.41 14.06 47.98
C PRO A 43 -1.32 13.56 47.02
N PHE A 44 -1.50 12.37 46.46
CA PHE A 44 -0.57 11.77 45.51
C PHE A 44 -1.34 11.23 44.29
N PRO A 45 -0.96 11.61 43.05
CA PRO A 45 -1.76 11.33 41.87
C PRO A 45 -1.95 9.84 41.56
N LEU A 46 -1.07 8.95 42.04
CA LEU A 46 -1.18 7.51 41.79
C LEU A 46 -1.99 6.74 42.85
N PHE A 47 -2.22 7.30 44.03
CA PHE A 47 -2.97 6.58 45.08
C PHE A 47 -4.39 6.18 44.64
N PRO A 48 -5.16 6.99 43.90
CA PRO A 48 -6.45 6.55 43.36
C PRO A 48 -6.35 5.33 42.45
N PHE A 49 -5.29 5.25 41.64
CA PHE A 49 -5.05 4.11 40.74
C PHE A 49 -4.63 2.86 41.51
N PHE A 50 -3.79 2.99 42.54
CA PHE A 50 -3.44 1.85 43.40
C PHE A 50 -4.64 1.36 44.22
N ALA A 51 -5.52 2.26 44.66
CA ALA A 51 -6.76 1.89 45.30
C ALA A 51 -7.65 1.08 44.35
N ALA A 52 -7.86 1.55 43.13
CA ALA A 52 -8.65 0.84 42.12
C ALA A 52 -8.01 -0.51 41.72
N LEU A 53 -6.69 -0.56 41.55
CA LEU A 53 -5.94 -1.79 41.25
C LEU A 53 -6.10 -2.83 42.36
N ALA A 54 -6.09 -2.39 43.63
CA ALA A 54 -6.27 -3.28 44.77
C ALA A 54 -7.67 -3.91 44.84
N LEU A 55 -8.66 -3.30 44.18
CA LEU A 55 -10.03 -3.86 44.09
C LEU A 55 -10.18 -4.89 42.96
N ILE A 56 -9.28 -4.93 41.97
CA ILE A 56 -9.39 -5.84 40.82
C ILE A 56 -9.40 -7.33 41.23
N PRO A 57 -8.51 -7.85 42.09
CA PRO A 57 -8.47 -9.30 42.37
C PRO A 57 -9.58 -9.80 43.30
N LEU A 58 -10.34 -8.91 43.95
CA LEU A 58 -11.37 -9.30 44.92
C LEU A 58 -12.42 -10.30 44.39
N PRO A 59 -13.07 -10.10 43.23
CA PRO A 59 -14.04 -11.06 42.70
C PRO A 59 -13.44 -12.45 42.55
N TRP A 60 -12.21 -12.57 42.03
CA TRP A 60 -11.54 -13.85 41.88
C TRP A 60 -11.37 -14.58 43.22
N LEU A 61 -10.85 -13.87 44.23
CA LEU A 61 -10.60 -14.44 45.55
C LEU A 61 -11.90 -14.96 46.20
N VAL A 62 -12.98 -14.22 46.05
CA VAL A 62 -14.29 -14.61 46.60
C VAL A 62 -14.84 -15.82 45.85
N LEU A 63 -14.79 -15.81 44.51
CA LEU A 63 -15.36 -16.87 43.68
C LEU A 63 -14.62 -18.18 43.83
N GLN A 64 -13.29 -18.15 43.96
CA GLN A 64 -12.46 -19.35 44.01
C GLN A 64 -12.82 -20.30 45.17
N GLN A 65 -13.42 -19.78 46.25
CA GLN A 65 -13.89 -20.59 47.38
C GLN A 65 -15.02 -21.55 47.01
N PHE A 66 -15.83 -21.23 46.00
CA PHE A 66 -17.06 -21.96 45.70
C PHE A 66 -16.89 -23.00 44.59
N GLU A 67 -15.66 -23.21 44.10
CA GLU A 67 -15.35 -23.98 42.90
C GLU A 67 -16.37 -23.76 41.76
N PRO A 68 -16.67 -22.50 41.40
CA PRO A 68 -17.79 -22.21 40.53
C PRO A 68 -17.56 -22.70 39.10
N ILE A 69 -18.64 -23.08 38.43
CA ILE A 69 -18.65 -23.28 36.98
C ILE A 69 -18.20 -21.98 36.27
N ASN A 70 -17.59 -22.07 35.08
CA ASN A 70 -17.00 -20.89 34.43
C ASN A 70 -17.99 -19.77 34.11
N ALA A 71 -19.28 -20.08 33.95
CA ALA A 71 -20.33 -19.05 33.83
C ALA A 71 -20.36 -18.11 35.04
N VAL A 72 -20.16 -18.64 36.25
CA VAL A 72 -20.16 -17.85 37.49
C VAL A 72 -18.88 -17.01 37.60
N TYR A 73 -17.72 -17.52 37.15
CA TYR A 73 -16.51 -16.69 37.01
C TYR A 73 -16.72 -15.55 36.01
N ALA A 74 -17.33 -15.82 34.86
CA ALA A 74 -17.64 -14.82 33.84
C ALA A 74 -18.52 -13.69 34.43
N PHE A 75 -19.63 -14.04 35.07
CA PHE A 75 -20.53 -13.07 35.72
C PHE A 75 -19.88 -12.36 36.90
N GLY A 76 -19.04 -13.03 37.69
CA GLY A 76 -18.39 -12.42 38.82
C GLY A 76 -17.35 -11.36 38.42
N TRP A 77 -16.51 -11.66 37.43
CA TRP A 77 -15.59 -10.68 36.85
C TRP A 77 -16.33 -9.52 36.16
N TRP A 78 -17.31 -9.85 35.32
CA TRP A 78 -18.10 -8.87 34.57
C TRP A 78 -18.93 -7.98 35.51
N GLY A 79 -19.63 -8.57 36.47
CA GLY A 79 -20.45 -7.88 37.45
C GLY A 79 -19.63 -6.96 38.36
N TRP A 80 -18.42 -7.38 38.76
CA TRP A 80 -17.51 -6.52 39.49
C TRP A 80 -17.01 -5.34 38.64
N GLY A 81 -16.69 -5.59 37.37
CA GLY A 81 -16.38 -4.52 36.42
C GLY A 81 -17.53 -3.51 36.31
N LEU A 82 -18.76 -3.98 36.12
CA LEU A 82 -19.96 -3.14 36.06
C LEU A 82 -20.14 -2.31 37.33
N PHE A 83 -19.96 -2.93 38.50
CA PHE A 83 -20.03 -2.25 39.80
C PHE A 83 -19.01 -1.12 39.92
N LEU A 84 -17.74 -1.36 39.58
CA LEU A 84 -16.70 -0.32 39.62
C LEU A 84 -16.98 0.82 38.63
N ALA A 85 -17.53 0.51 37.46
CA ALA A 85 -17.93 1.53 36.48
C ALA A 85 -19.10 2.40 36.98
N ILE A 86 -20.10 1.80 37.63
CA ILE A 86 -21.21 2.54 38.24
C ILE A 86 -20.70 3.42 39.40
N LEU A 87 -19.80 2.90 40.25
CA LEU A 87 -19.17 3.69 41.30
C LEU A 87 -18.38 4.87 40.73
N ALA A 88 -17.67 4.68 39.63
CA ALA A 88 -16.96 5.76 38.95
C ALA A 88 -17.92 6.87 38.48
N GLU A 89 -19.04 6.49 37.86
CA GLU A 89 -20.07 7.44 37.42
C GLU A 89 -20.79 8.15 38.59
N GLY A 90 -20.98 7.44 39.71
CA GLY A 90 -21.48 8.02 40.95
C GLY A 90 -20.50 9.03 41.53
N ALA A 91 -19.20 8.73 41.53
CA ALA A 91 -18.15 9.65 41.98
C ALA A 91 -18.07 10.93 41.13
N LEU A 92 -18.34 10.85 39.81
CA LEU A 92 -18.42 12.02 38.92
C LEU A 92 -19.63 12.92 39.21
N PHE A 93 -20.72 12.38 39.76
CA PHE A 93 -21.90 13.16 40.12
C PHE A 93 -21.59 14.16 41.23
N PHE A 94 -20.66 13.84 42.12
CA PHE A 94 -20.21 14.76 43.16
C PHE A 94 -19.27 15.84 42.59
N LYS A 95 -19.52 17.11 42.92
CA LYS A 95 -18.71 18.26 42.45
C LYS A 95 -17.28 18.32 43.04
N SER A 96 -16.88 17.35 43.86
CA SER A 96 -15.55 17.33 44.50
C SER A 96 -14.46 16.92 43.52
N GLN A 97 -13.46 17.77 43.33
CA GLN A 97 -12.29 17.47 42.49
C GLN A 97 -11.54 16.22 42.96
N ARG A 98 -11.52 15.94 44.27
CA ARG A 98 -10.88 14.74 44.84
C ARG A 98 -11.56 13.46 44.38
N LEU A 99 -12.91 13.44 44.35
CA LEU A 99 -13.68 12.27 43.91
C LEU A 99 -13.57 12.02 42.40
N ARG A 100 -13.40 13.07 41.59
CA ARG A 100 -13.20 12.93 40.14
C ARG A 100 -11.96 12.11 39.77
N VAL A 101 -10.88 12.20 40.55
CA VAL A 101 -9.66 11.41 40.29
C VAL A 101 -9.92 9.92 40.53
N TYR A 102 -10.65 9.59 41.61
CA TYR A 102 -11.08 8.21 41.87
C TYR A 102 -12.04 7.68 40.80
N ALA A 103 -12.94 8.52 40.28
CA ALA A 103 -13.81 8.12 39.20
C ALA A 103 -13.04 7.64 37.96
N GLN A 104 -11.99 8.37 37.56
CA GLN A 104 -11.17 7.96 36.42
C GLN A 104 -10.43 6.65 36.70
N ALA A 105 -9.85 6.49 37.89
CA ALA A 105 -9.16 5.27 38.29
C ALA A 105 -10.08 4.04 38.34
N LEU A 106 -11.27 4.18 38.94
CA LEU A 106 -12.28 3.13 39.03
C LEU A 106 -12.80 2.75 37.63
N SER A 107 -13.07 3.75 36.78
CA SER A 107 -13.53 3.50 35.41
C SER A 107 -12.45 2.80 34.57
N LEU A 108 -11.17 3.15 34.72
CA LEU A 108 -10.07 2.43 34.06
C LEU A 108 -9.92 0.99 34.57
N ALA A 109 -10.08 0.75 35.88
CA ALA A 109 -10.06 -0.59 36.45
C ALA A 109 -11.25 -1.45 35.98
N SER A 110 -12.41 -0.83 35.72
CA SER A 110 -13.60 -1.57 35.26
C SER A 110 -13.47 -2.16 33.86
N LEU A 111 -12.71 -1.53 32.96
CA LEU A 111 -12.60 -1.96 31.56
C LEU A 111 -12.01 -3.37 31.38
N PRO A 112 -10.81 -3.69 31.93
CA PRO A 112 -10.24 -5.02 31.76
C PRO A 112 -11.11 -6.08 32.43
N LEU A 113 -11.80 -5.76 33.54
CA LEU A 113 -12.71 -6.67 34.22
C LEU A 113 -13.92 -7.04 33.35
N LEU A 114 -14.54 -6.06 32.69
CA LEU A 114 -15.63 -6.30 31.76
C LEU A 114 -15.19 -7.15 30.57
N LEU A 115 -14.00 -6.88 30.01
CA LEU A 115 -13.44 -7.66 28.91
C LEU A 115 -13.09 -9.10 29.32
N ILE A 116 -12.41 -9.29 30.45
CA ILE A 116 -12.07 -10.62 30.99
C ILE A 116 -13.33 -11.41 31.26
N GLY A 117 -14.30 -10.81 31.98
CA GLY A 117 -15.58 -11.47 32.26
C GLY A 117 -16.35 -11.85 31.00
N SER A 118 -16.27 -11.02 29.97
CA SER A 118 -16.91 -11.28 28.67
C SER A 118 -16.18 -12.32 27.81
N ALA A 119 -14.87 -12.44 27.96
CA ALA A 119 -14.05 -13.42 27.25
C ALA A 119 -14.02 -14.80 27.95
N TRP A 120 -14.27 -14.85 29.26
CA TRP A 120 -14.23 -16.07 30.05
C TRP A 120 -15.11 -17.22 29.51
N PRO A 121 -16.36 -16.99 29.03
CA PRO A 121 -17.21 -18.07 28.53
C PRO A 121 -16.65 -18.80 27.29
N PHE A 122 -15.69 -18.20 26.57
CA PHE A 122 -15.02 -18.90 25.46
C PHE A 122 -14.21 -20.12 25.91
N LEU A 123 -13.76 -20.17 27.18
CA LEU A 123 -13.04 -21.31 27.73
C LEU A 123 -13.87 -22.59 27.75
N ASP A 124 -15.20 -22.46 27.89
CA ASP A 124 -16.15 -23.57 27.90
C ASP A 124 -16.92 -23.73 26.59
N GLY A 125 -16.57 -22.96 25.56
CA GLY A 125 -17.32 -22.93 24.30
C GLY A 125 -18.73 -22.33 24.42
N ASN A 126 -19.06 -21.63 25.51
CA ASN A 126 -20.37 -21.00 25.68
C ASN A 126 -20.44 -19.66 24.93
N THR A 127 -20.60 -19.75 23.61
CA THR A 127 -20.62 -18.60 22.68
C THR A 127 -21.80 -17.66 22.93
N LEU A 128 -22.96 -18.18 23.35
CA LEU A 128 -24.14 -17.39 23.67
C LEU A 128 -23.89 -16.46 24.86
N LEU A 129 -23.29 -16.98 25.93
CA LEU A 129 -22.97 -16.18 27.10
C LEU A 129 -21.89 -15.12 26.78
N ALA A 130 -20.84 -15.49 26.04
CA ALA A 130 -19.82 -14.54 25.58
C ALA A 130 -20.42 -13.41 24.74
N PHE A 131 -21.27 -13.74 23.76
CA PHE A 131 -21.99 -12.77 22.93
C PHE A 131 -22.83 -11.81 23.78
N GLY A 132 -23.60 -12.35 24.73
CA GLY A 132 -24.44 -11.56 25.62
C GLY A 132 -23.63 -10.57 26.45
N LEU A 133 -22.59 -11.04 27.14
CA LEU A 133 -21.74 -10.20 27.99
C LEU A 133 -20.98 -9.13 27.20
N LEU A 134 -20.44 -9.48 26.02
CA LEU A 134 -19.79 -8.51 25.13
C LEU A 134 -20.78 -7.44 24.65
N THR A 135 -21.99 -7.83 24.27
CA THR A 135 -23.03 -6.91 23.79
C THR A 135 -23.45 -5.94 24.89
N VAL A 136 -23.75 -6.44 26.10
CA VAL A 136 -24.13 -5.58 27.22
C VAL A 136 -22.96 -4.65 27.62
N SER A 137 -21.73 -5.15 27.65
CA SER A 137 -20.53 -4.34 27.91
C SER A 137 -20.38 -3.22 26.88
N SER A 138 -20.54 -3.53 25.59
CA SER A 138 -20.48 -2.55 24.50
C SER A 138 -21.53 -1.45 24.67
N LEU A 139 -22.79 -1.82 24.90
CA LEU A 139 -23.89 -0.86 25.08
C LEU A 139 -23.69 0.00 26.34
N PHE A 140 -23.32 -0.62 27.45
CA PHE A 140 -23.08 0.08 28.71
C PHE A 140 -21.93 1.09 28.59
N LEU A 141 -20.78 0.67 28.05
CA LEU A 141 -19.63 1.56 27.86
C LEU A 141 -19.91 2.65 26.82
N THR A 142 -20.72 2.37 25.80
CA THR A 142 -21.22 3.38 24.85
C THR A 142 -22.05 4.44 25.58
N ALA A 143 -22.95 4.04 26.47
CA ALA A 143 -23.73 4.97 27.29
C ALA A 143 -22.84 5.82 28.22
N LEU A 144 -21.81 5.21 28.82
CA LEU A 144 -20.83 5.94 29.63
C LEU A 144 -20.02 6.97 28.82
N HIS A 145 -19.70 6.64 27.57
CA HIS A 145 -19.02 7.56 26.65
C HIS A 145 -19.93 8.70 26.18
N LEU A 146 -21.21 8.42 25.90
CA LEU A 146 -22.21 9.42 25.55
C LEU A 146 -22.38 10.47 26.67
N ARG A 147 -22.32 10.04 27.93
CA ARG A 147 -22.39 10.92 29.10
C ARG A 147 -21.11 11.76 29.26
N GLU A 148 -19.94 11.11 29.26
CA GLU A 148 -18.65 11.78 29.31
C GLU A 148 -17.72 11.28 28.21
N ASN A 149 -17.35 12.20 27.32
CA ASN A 149 -16.55 11.94 26.13
C ASN A 149 -15.11 11.52 26.48
N ARG A 150 -14.93 10.23 26.77
CA ARG A 150 -13.66 9.58 27.08
C ARG A 150 -13.30 8.62 25.96
N TRP A 151 -12.23 8.94 25.22
CA TRP A 151 -11.81 8.18 24.04
C TRP A 151 -11.46 6.72 24.37
N TRP A 152 -10.88 6.45 25.54
CA TRP A 152 -10.47 5.12 25.97
C TRP A 152 -11.66 4.22 26.36
N VAL A 153 -12.71 4.80 26.99
CA VAL A 153 -13.98 4.08 27.22
C VAL A 153 -14.59 3.68 25.89
N TRP A 154 -14.57 4.61 24.92
CA TRP A 154 -15.09 4.36 23.58
C TRP A 154 -14.30 3.29 22.82
N SER A 155 -12.97 3.28 22.92
CA SER A 155 -12.13 2.23 22.35
C SER A 155 -12.51 0.85 22.88
N VAL A 156 -12.75 0.71 24.18
CA VAL A 156 -13.14 -0.57 24.78
C VAL A 156 -14.58 -0.94 24.43
N ALA A 157 -15.49 0.03 24.35
CA ALA A 157 -16.84 -0.20 23.85
C ALA A 157 -16.84 -0.76 22.42
N LEU A 158 -16.04 -0.16 21.53
CA LEU A 158 -15.87 -0.63 20.15
C LEU A 158 -15.19 -2.00 20.08
N LEU A 159 -14.19 -2.27 20.93
CA LEU A 159 -13.59 -3.60 21.02
C LEU A 159 -14.64 -4.65 21.42
N ALA A 160 -15.39 -4.39 22.49
CA ALA A 160 -16.45 -5.29 22.94
C ALA A 160 -17.53 -5.47 21.86
N GLY A 161 -17.94 -4.39 21.18
CA GLY A 161 -18.96 -4.44 20.13
C GLY A 161 -18.49 -5.18 18.86
N THR A 162 -17.24 -4.97 18.43
CA THR A 162 -16.65 -5.70 17.29
C THR A 162 -16.46 -7.18 17.62
N SER A 163 -16.03 -7.52 18.83
CA SER A 163 -15.96 -8.91 19.31
C SER A 163 -17.35 -9.54 19.43
N ALA A 164 -18.36 -8.83 19.92
CA ALA A 164 -19.74 -9.30 19.95
C ALA A 164 -20.24 -9.61 18.54
N TYR A 165 -20.00 -8.71 17.58
CA TYR A 165 -20.37 -8.89 16.19
C TYR A 165 -19.75 -10.15 15.57
N LEU A 166 -18.46 -10.42 15.82
CA LEU A 166 -17.83 -11.65 15.31
C LEU A 166 -18.35 -12.90 16.03
N THR A 167 -18.59 -12.81 17.34
CA THR A 167 -19.13 -13.92 18.15
C THR A 167 -20.55 -14.29 17.73
N PHE A 168 -21.34 -13.32 17.26
CA PHE A 168 -22.68 -13.55 16.73
C PHE A 168 -22.70 -14.60 15.62
N PHE A 169 -21.71 -14.61 14.71
CA PHE A 169 -21.63 -15.61 13.64
C PHE A 169 -21.22 -17.01 14.13
N ASN A 170 -20.69 -17.11 15.35
CA ASN A 170 -20.31 -18.36 16.00
C ASN A 170 -21.41 -18.91 16.92
N LEU A 171 -22.58 -18.26 17.00
CA LEU A 171 -23.74 -18.82 17.71
C LEU A 171 -24.28 -20.02 16.94
N ASP A 172 -24.69 -21.08 17.64
CA ASP A 172 -25.20 -22.32 17.01
C ASP A 172 -26.34 -22.06 16.01
N ALA A 173 -27.20 -21.08 16.34
CA ALA A 173 -28.30 -20.66 15.48
C ALA A 173 -27.87 -20.03 14.14
N ILE A 174 -26.62 -19.60 14.00
CA ILE A 174 -26.11 -18.87 12.81
C ILE A 174 -24.94 -19.61 12.16
N ALA A 175 -24.14 -20.32 12.96
CA ALA A 175 -22.95 -21.04 12.51
C ALA A 175 -23.25 -22.01 11.36
N HIS A 176 -24.47 -22.57 11.29
CA HIS A 176 -24.91 -23.46 10.21
C HIS A 176 -24.94 -22.78 8.83
N LEU A 177 -25.05 -21.45 8.76
CA LEU A 177 -25.01 -20.69 7.51
C LEU A 177 -23.60 -20.63 6.89
N LYS A 178 -22.55 -20.98 7.65
CA LYS A 178 -21.15 -21.02 7.19
C LYS A 178 -20.72 -19.75 6.44
N ILE A 179 -21.12 -18.58 6.97
CA ILE A 179 -20.81 -17.27 6.36
C ILE A 179 -19.30 -17.07 6.41
N SER A 180 -18.68 -16.88 5.24
CA SER A 180 -17.24 -16.64 5.13
C SER A 180 -16.80 -15.47 6.01
N LEU A 181 -15.66 -15.64 6.68
CA LEU A 181 -15.01 -14.62 7.50
C LEU A 181 -14.80 -13.32 6.70
N LEU A 182 -14.57 -13.41 5.39
CA LEU A 182 -14.47 -12.24 4.51
C LEU A 182 -15.75 -11.39 4.54
N PHE A 183 -16.93 -12.01 4.46
CA PHE A 183 -18.20 -11.31 4.51
C PHE A 183 -18.52 -10.77 5.91
N GLN A 184 -18.09 -11.47 6.96
CA GLN A 184 -18.19 -10.97 8.34
C GLN A 184 -17.40 -9.66 8.48
N PHE A 185 -16.12 -9.62 8.06
CA PHE A 185 -15.32 -8.38 8.10
C PHE A 185 -15.83 -7.31 7.14
N THR A 186 -16.42 -7.69 6.01
CA THR A 186 -17.09 -6.75 5.09
C THR A 186 -18.26 -6.06 5.79
N GLY A 187 -19.15 -6.82 6.42
CA GLY A 187 -20.29 -6.28 7.15
C GLY A 187 -19.85 -5.39 8.32
N LEU A 188 -18.83 -5.81 9.08
CA LEU A 188 -18.27 -5.00 10.16
C LEU A 188 -17.70 -3.66 9.65
N THR A 189 -16.97 -3.69 8.54
CA THR A 189 -16.41 -2.50 7.90
C THR A 189 -17.51 -1.55 7.43
N VAL A 190 -18.60 -2.07 6.84
CA VAL A 190 -19.76 -1.27 6.46
C VAL A 190 -20.38 -0.60 7.68
N LEU A 191 -20.60 -1.34 8.77
CA LEU A 191 -21.20 -0.81 10.00
C LEU A 191 -20.35 0.30 10.64
N LEU A 192 -19.05 0.07 10.81
CA LEU A 192 -18.14 1.06 11.38
C LEU A 192 -17.99 2.29 10.46
N SER A 193 -17.94 2.05 9.16
CA SER A 193 -17.85 3.12 8.16
C SER A 193 -19.10 3.99 8.14
N LEU A 194 -20.28 3.38 8.21
CA LEU A 194 -21.56 4.07 8.29
C LEU A 194 -21.67 4.88 9.57
N LEU A 195 -21.24 4.31 10.71
CA LEU A 195 -21.24 5.02 11.98
C LEU A 195 -20.39 6.30 11.94
N ASP A 196 -19.16 6.29 11.38
CA ASP A 196 -18.34 7.53 11.26
C ASP A 196 -18.90 8.49 10.19
N GLY A 197 -19.52 7.97 9.13
CA GLY A 197 -20.16 8.77 8.09
C GLY A 197 -21.36 9.59 8.60
N LEU A 198 -22.15 9.01 9.51
CA LEU A 198 -23.30 9.65 10.16
C LEU A 198 -22.89 10.73 11.16
N LEU A 199 -21.68 10.65 11.74
CA LEU A 199 -21.22 11.68 12.69
C LEU A 199 -21.04 13.05 12.01
N PRO A 200 -21.65 14.13 12.53
CA PRO A 200 -21.56 15.46 11.95
C PRO A 200 -20.14 16.04 12.09
N GLY A 201 -19.78 16.94 11.17
CA GLY A 201 -18.50 17.64 11.17
C GLY A 201 -17.49 17.14 10.14
N ASN A 202 -16.33 17.79 10.14
CA ASN A 202 -15.21 17.50 9.25
C ASN A 202 -14.39 16.30 9.74
N PHE A 203 -13.53 15.78 8.86
CA PHE A 203 -12.70 14.61 9.16
C PHE A 203 -11.92 14.78 10.48
N PHE A 204 -11.25 15.90 10.71
CA PHE A 204 -10.40 16.09 11.90
C PHE A 204 -11.11 16.63 13.16
N GLN A 205 -12.44 16.77 13.15
CA GLN A 205 -13.19 17.32 14.29
C GLN A 205 -13.58 16.24 15.31
N LYS A 206 -13.66 16.61 16.60
CA LYS A 206 -14.05 15.73 17.72
C LYS A 206 -13.20 14.44 17.81
N PRO A 207 -11.89 14.58 18.06
CA PRO A 207 -10.96 13.46 18.02
C PRO A 207 -11.36 12.29 18.93
N ALA A 208 -11.88 12.57 20.12
CA ALA A 208 -12.24 11.52 21.09
C ALA A 208 -13.35 10.56 20.62
N TRP A 209 -14.27 11.02 19.76
CA TRP A 209 -15.33 10.18 19.17
C TRP A 209 -14.84 9.43 17.93
N ARG A 210 -14.07 10.11 17.09
CA ARG A 210 -13.76 9.63 15.74
C ARG A 210 -12.51 8.77 15.67
N TRP A 211 -11.46 9.07 16.46
CA TRP A 211 -10.20 8.33 16.36
C TRP A 211 -10.34 6.86 16.71
N PRO A 212 -10.98 6.47 17.84
CA PRO A 212 -11.22 5.06 18.12
C PRO A 212 -11.99 4.37 17.01
N LEU A 213 -13.11 4.97 16.58
CA LEU A 213 -13.95 4.41 15.53
C LEU A 213 -13.20 4.19 14.21
N ARG A 214 -12.42 5.18 13.78
CA ARG A 214 -11.62 5.09 12.57
C ARG A 214 -10.44 4.15 12.69
N PHE A 215 -9.82 4.06 13.85
CA PHE A 215 -8.76 3.09 14.10
C PHE A 215 -9.31 1.67 13.90
N PHE A 216 -10.44 1.35 14.54
CA PHE A 216 -11.11 0.06 14.35
C PHE A 216 -11.55 -0.15 12.90
N ASN A 217 -12.16 0.86 12.26
CA ASN A 217 -12.55 0.75 10.85
C ASN A 217 -11.35 0.53 9.91
N THR A 218 -10.24 1.22 10.15
CA THR A 218 -9.02 1.05 9.33
C THR A 218 -8.42 -0.33 9.53
N LEU A 219 -8.43 -0.84 10.78
CA LEU A 219 -7.99 -2.18 11.08
C LEU A 219 -8.86 -3.22 10.37
N THR A 220 -10.19 -3.05 10.37
CA THR A 220 -11.10 -3.98 9.66
C THR A 220 -10.97 -3.90 8.15
N VAL A 221 -10.78 -2.71 7.58
CA VAL A 221 -10.47 -2.55 6.14
C VAL A 221 -9.17 -3.27 5.78
N PHE A 222 -8.13 -3.14 6.62
CA PHE A 222 -6.85 -3.80 6.40
C PHE A 222 -6.97 -5.32 6.49
N THR A 223 -7.60 -5.85 7.54
CA THR A 223 -7.80 -7.30 7.71
C THR A 223 -8.67 -7.88 6.60
N MET A 224 -9.74 -7.18 6.21
CA MET A 224 -10.60 -7.56 5.09
C MET A 224 -9.83 -7.56 3.76
N SER A 225 -9.01 -6.55 3.50
CA SER A 225 -8.20 -6.48 2.28
C SER A 225 -7.19 -7.62 2.21
N ALA A 226 -6.51 -7.91 3.33
CA ALA A 226 -5.59 -9.04 3.42
C ALA A 226 -6.33 -10.37 3.22
N ALA A 227 -7.46 -10.58 3.91
CA ALA A 227 -8.27 -11.78 3.74
C ALA A 227 -8.74 -11.96 2.30
N ALA A 228 -9.21 -10.92 1.62
CA ALA A 228 -9.66 -10.97 0.22
C ALA A 228 -8.52 -11.30 -0.76
N LEU A 229 -7.30 -10.79 -0.51
CA LEU A 229 -6.13 -11.06 -1.35
C LEU A 229 -5.64 -12.51 -1.22
N PHE A 230 -5.76 -13.09 -0.02
CA PHE A 230 -5.30 -14.46 0.28
C PHE A 230 -6.41 -15.51 0.22
N ASP A 231 -7.66 -15.13 -0.09
CA ASP A 231 -8.78 -16.05 -0.29
C ASP A 231 -8.64 -16.76 -1.65
N GLY A 232 -7.80 -17.80 -1.68
CA GLY A 232 -7.51 -18.58 -2.88
C GLY A 232 -8.67 -19.45 -3.38
N GLY A 233 -9.78 -19.52 -2.64
CA GLY A 233 -10.88 -20.45 -2.93
C GLY A 233 -12.07 -19.84 -3.68
N ALA A 234 -12.29 -18.52 -3.60
CA ALA A 234 -13.52 -17.89 -4.09
C ALA A 234 -13.31 -16.45 -4.59
N PRO A 235 -12.74 -16.24 -5.80
CA PRO A 235 -12.45 -14.91 -6.33
C PRO A 235 -13.68 -14.00 -6.43
N GLY A 236 -14.88 -14.57 -6.61
CA GLY A 236 -16.13 -13.80 -6.62
C GLY A 236 -16.44 -13.12 -5.28
N ASN A 237 -16.10 -13.76 -4.15
CA ASN A 237 -16.29 -13.16 -2.83
C ASN A 237 -15.31 -11.99 -2.62
N SER A 238 -14.05 -12.17 -3.03
CA SER A 238 -13.03 -11.10 -3.02
C SER A 238 -13.45 -9.92 -3.90
N ALA A 239 -14.02 -10.18 -5.07
CA ALA A 239 -14.55 -9.14 -5.95
C ALA A 239 -15.64 -8.31 -5.27
N LEU A 240 -16.64 -8.97 -4.67
CA LEU A 240 -17.72 -8.29 -3.94
C LEU A 240 -17.18 -7.48 -2.74
N ALA A 241 -16.27 -8.06 -1.97
CA ALA A 241 -15.61 -7.42 -0.86
C ALA A 241 -14.89 -6.13 -1.28
N PHE A 242 -14.03 -6.19 -2.31
CA PHE A 242 -13.38 -5.00 -2.84
C PHE A 242 -14.37 -4.00 -3.44
N GLY A 243 -15.46 -4.46 -4.03
CA GLY A 243 -16.51 -3.59 -4.57
C GLY A 243 -17.16 -2.75 -3.47
N VAL A 244 -17.45 -3.36 -2.33
CA VAL A 244 -17.95 -2.66 -1.14
C VAL A 244 -16.92 -1.65 -0.63
N LEU A 245 -15.64 -2.00 -0.53
CA LEU A 245 -14.58 -1.07 -0.11
C LEU A 245 -14.41 0.10 -1.08
N ALA A 246 -14.54 -0.14 -2.39
CA ALA A 246 -14.52 0.92 -3.39
C ALA A 246 -15.66 1.92 -3.14
N LEU A 247 -16.88 1.43 -2.97
CA LEU A 247 -18.05 2.27 -2.68
C LEU A 247 -17.90 3.05 -1.37
N ILE A 248 -17.36 2.43 -0.32
CA ILE A 248 -17.05 3.12 0.94
C ILE A 248 -16.02 4.23 0.72
N GLY A 249 -14.93 3.95 -0.01
CA GLY A 249 -13.91 4.95 -0.36
C GLY A 249 -14.49 6.14 -1.12
N LEU A 250 -15.39 5.89 -2.08
CA LEU A 250 -16.09 6.93 -2.81
C LEU A 250 -17.01 7.73 -1.88
N ALA A 251 -17.83 7.06 -1.08
CA ALA A 251 -18.73 7.68 -0.13
C ALA A 251 -17.98 8.58 0.87
N TYR A 252 -16.85 8.11 1.41
CA TYR A 252 -15.97 8.90 2.29
C TYR A 252 -15.38 10.10 1.58
N GLY A 253 -14.88 9.93 0.36
CA GLY A 253 -14.35 11.02 -0.45
C GLY A 253 -15.39 12.12 -0.68
N LEU A 254 -16.63 11.74 -1.01
CA LEU A 254 -17.73 12.67 -1.24
C LEU A 254 -18.19 13.33 0.07
N ARG A 255 -18.44 12.53 1.12
CA ARG A 255 -18.95 12.96 2.43
C ARG A 255 -18.02 13.95 3.14
N PHE A 256 -16.71 13.71 3.09
CA PHE A 256 -15.70 14.56 3.74
C PHE A 256 -15.02 15.54 2.79
N ARG A 257 -15.43 15.59 1.51
CA ARG A 257 -14.82 16.40 0.45
C ARG A 257 -13.29 16.23 0.41
N ALA A 258 -12.83 15.00 0.60
CA ALA A 258 -11.43 14.63 0.74
C ALA A 258 -11.02 13.72 -0.43
N PRO A 259 -10.44 14.29 -1.50
CA PRO A 259 -10.06 13.54 -2.71
C PRO A 259 -9.07 12.41 -2.46
N LEU A 260 -8.35 12.44 -1.33
CA LEU A 260 -7.43 11.37 -0.92
C LEU A 260 -8.12 10.00 -0.88
N PHE A 261 -9.39 9.92 -0.48
CA PHE A 261 -10.13 8.66 -0.48
C PHE A 261 -10.50 8.17 -1.90
N GLY A 262 -10.38 9.03 -2.92
CA GLY A 262 -10.50 8.63 -4.32
C GLY A 262 -9.42 7.63 -4.75
N TRP A 263 -8.26 7.62 -4.09
CA TRP A 263 -7.24 6.59 -4.31
C TRP A 263 -7.70 5.21 -3.82
N LEU A 264 -8.39 5.15 -2.67
CA LEU A 264 -8.98 3.90 -2.18
C LEU A 264 -10.08 3.43 -3.14
N PHE A 265 -10.97 4.33 -3.57
CA PHE A 265 -12.02 4.00 -4.54
C PHE A 265 -11.45 3.39 -5.82
N THR A 266 -10.51 4.08 -6.46
CA THR A 266 -9.92 3.63 -7.74
C THR A 266 -9.09 2.36 -7.59
N GLY A 267 -8.32 2.21 -6.51
CA GLY A 267 -7.55 1.00 -6.24
C GLY A 267 -8.43 -0.23 -5.99
N TYR A 268 -9.42 -0.12 -5.10
CA TYR A 268 -10.33 -1.23 -4.81
C TYR A 268 -11.26 -1.55 -5.97
N LEU A 269 -11.68 -0.56 -6.77
CA LEU A 269 -12.48 -0.81 -7.97
C LEU A 269 -11.67 -1.59 -9.03
N ALA A 270 -10.37 -1.31 -9.18
CA ALA A 270 -9.50 -2.10 -10.04
C ALA A 270 -9.38 -3.56 -9.55
N LEU A 271 -9.21 -3.77 -8.23
CA LEU A 271 -9.21 -5.11 -7.65
C LEU A 271 -10.55 -5.83 -7.81
N THR A 272 -11.67 -5.11 -7.67
CA THR A 272 -13.02 -5.61 -7.91
C THR A 272 -13.16 -6.18 -9.31
N VAL A 273 -12.72 -5.41 -10.32
CA VAL A 273 -12.76 -5.84 -11.73
C VAL A 273 -11.84 -7.04 -11.95
N LEU A 274 -10.61 -7.02 -11.42
CA LEU A 274 -9.65 -8.11 -11.57
C LEU A 274 -10.18 -9.44 -11.00
N PHE A 275 -10.60 -9.44 -9.74
CA PHE A 275 -11.16 -10.63 -9.08
C PHE A 275 -12.51 -11.04 -9.68
N GLY A 276 -13.32 -10.08 -10.14
CA GLY A 276 -14.58 -10.36 -10.82
C GLY A 276 -14.37 -11.10 -12.15
N LEU A 277 -13.37 -10.69 -12.93
CA LEU A 277 -13.00 -11.38 -14.18
C LEU A 277 -12.41 -12.76 -13.90
N GLN A 278 -11.62 -12.90 -12.84
CA GLN A 278 -11.12 -14.20 -12.41
C GLN A 278 -12.27 -15.14 -12.02
N ALA A 279 -13.29 -14.64 -11.31
CA ALA A 279 -14.49 -15.41 -10.96
C ALA A 279 -15.29 -15.84 -12.19
N LEU A 280 -15.32 -15.00 -13.22
CA LEU A 280 -15.94 -15.30 -14.52
C LEU A 280 -15.04 -16.11 -15.46
N GLN A 281 -13.83 -16.50 -15.02
CA GLN A 281 -12.81 -17.21 -15.81
C GLN A 281 -12.47 -16.51 -17.14
N GLN A 282 -12.57 -15.17 -17.17
CA GLN A 282 -12.26 -14.38 -18.36
C GLN A 282 -10.76 -14.17 -18.49
N THR A 283 -10.21 -14.52 -19.65
CA THR A 283 -8.77 -14.42 -19.91
C THR A 283 -8.31 -13.03 -20.34
N LEU A 284 -9.23 -12.17 -20.79
CA LEU A 284 -8.97 -10.81 -21.31
C LEU A 284 -8.98 -9.73 -20.22
N TRP A 285 -8.31 -9.99 -19.10
CA TRP A 285 -8.33 -9.08 -17.95
C TRP A 285 -7.54 -7.79 -18.20
N VAL A 286 -6.52 -7.83 -19.06
CA VAL A 286 -5.71 -6.64 -19.40
C VAL A 286 -6.59 -5.61 -20.13
N PHE A 287 -7.49 -6.05 -21.01
CA PHE A 287 -8.41 -5.17 -21.73
C PHE A 287 -9.39 -4.46 -20.79
N ALA A 288 -9.99 -5.19 -19.87
CA ALA A 288 -10.94 -4.63 -18.93
C ALA A 288 -10.28 -3.61 -17.99
N LEU A 289 -9.09 -3.91 -17.46
CA LEU A 289 -8.34 -2.97 -16.62
C LEU A 289 -7.85 -1.75 -17.40
N MET A 290 -7.49 -1.90 -18.67
CA MET A 290 -7.15 -0.77 -19.53
C MET A 290 -8.36 0.12 -19.83
N GLY A 291 -9.52 -0.50 -20.10
CA GLY A 291 -10.78 0.22 -20.24
C GLY A 291 -11.11 1.02 -18.97
N LEU A 292 -10.92 0.42 -17.80
CA LEU A 292 -11.09 1.10 -16.51
C LEU A 292 -10.08 2.24 -16.32
N ALA A 293 -8.82 2.04 -16.69
CA ALA A 293 -7.80 3.10 -16.63
C ALA A 293 -8.15 4.30 -17.53
N ALA A 294 -8.64 4.04 -18.74
CA ALA A 294 -9.15 5.08 -19.63
C ALA A 294 -10.36 5.81 -19.03
N LEU A 295 -11.29 5.07 -18.40
CA LEU A 295 -12.43 5.63 -17.66
C LEU A 295 -12.02 6.47 -16.46
N TYR A 296 -10.82 6.30 -15.89
CA TYR A 296 -10.29 7.21 -14.87
C TYR A 296 -9.64 8.45 -15.48
N CYS A 297 -8.84 8.27 -16.53
CA CYS A 297 -8.14 9.37 -17.20
C CYS A 297 -9.09 10.38 -17.87
N LEU A 298 -10.10 9.91 -18.59
CA LEU A 298 -10.99 10.78 -19.38
C LEU A 298 -11.78 11.78 -18.50
N PRO A 299 -12.49 11.36 -17.43
CA PRO A 299 -13.11 12.29 -16.49
C PRO A 299 -12.07 13.14 -15.74
N GLY A 300 -10.91 12.57 -15.43
CA GLY A 300 -9.80 13.30 -14.80
C GLY A 300 -9.36 14.51 -15.63
N TRP A 301 -9.16 14.32 -16.93
CA TRP A 301 -8.86 15.41 -17.87
C TRP A 301 -10.02 16.39 -18.01
N GLY A 302 -11.26 15.90 -18.13
CA GLY A 302 -12.45 16.75 -18.21
C GLY A 302 -12.61 17.68 -17.01
N MET A 303 -12.51 17.14 -15.80
CA MET A 303 -12.57 17.90 -14.55
C MET A 303 -11.47 18.96 -14.46
N LEU A 304 -10.25 18.63 -14.92
CA LEU A 304 -9.13 19.58 -14.95
C LEU A 304 -9.30 20.66 -16.01
N ALA A 305 -9.87 20.33 -17.17
CA ALA A 305 -10.12 21.28 -18.25
C ALA A 305 -11.18 22.32 -17.85
N VAL A 306 -12.28 21.88 -17.23
CA VAL A 306 -13.37 22.75 -16.77
C VAL A 306 -13.07 23.39 -15.40
N LYS A 307 -11.98 22.99 -14.73
CA LYS A 307 -11.57 23.42 -13.38
C LYS A 307 -12.63 23.10 -12.29
N ILE A 308 -13.47 22.09 -12.53
CA ILE A 308 -14.44 21.60 -11.54
C ILE A 308 -13.74 20.55 -10.68
N ALA A 309 -13.69 20.78 -9.37
CA ALA A 309 -13.07 19.87 -8.40
C ALA A 309 -11.66 19.39 -8.84
N PRO A 310 -10.70 20.31 -9.10
CA PRO A 310 -9.42 19.98 -9.75
C PRO A 310 -8.61 18.91 -9.00
N ARG A 311 -8.76 18.82 -7.67
CA ARG A 311 -8.11 17.78 -6.86
C ARG A 311 -8.65 16.37 -7.16
N TRP A 312 -9.96 16.21 -7.40
CA TRP A 312 -10.53 14.93 -7.83
C TRP A 312 -10.07 14.56 -9.23
N GLY A 313 -10.03 15.55 -10.13
CA GLY A 313 -9.48 15.35 -11.48
C GLY A 313 -8.04 14.84 -11.46
N GLN A 314 -7.19 15.38 -10.58
CA GLN A 314 -5.81 14.89 -10.40
C GLN A 314 -5.74 13.46 -9.85
N VAL A 315 -6.58 13.11 -8.87
CA VAL A 315 -6.61 11.76 -8.29
C VAL A 315 -7.03 10.73 -9.34
N LEU A 316 -8.14 10.96 -10.05
CA LEU A 316 -8.61 10.05 -11.10
C LEU A 316 -7.57 9.90 -12.21
N LEU A 317 -6.97 11.01 -12.67
CA LEU A 317 -5.96 10.97 -13.71
C LEU A 317 -4.71 10.20 -13.30
N ASN A 318 -4.17 10.48 -12.11
CA ASN A 318 -2.98 9.79 -11.65
C ASN A 318 -3.27 8.31 -11.34
N SER A 319 -4.44 7.97 -10.80
CA SER A 319 -4.90 6.58 -10.63
C SER A 319 -5.03 5.86 -11.96
N GLY A 320 -5.60 6.51 -12.97
CA GLY A 320 -5.74 5.95 -14.32
C GLY A 320 -4.39 5.69 -14.97
N LEU A 321 -3.45 6.63 -14.90
CA LEU A 321 -2.10 6.45 -15.42
C LEU A 321 -1.33 5.36 -14.67
N ALA A 322 -1.44 5.31 -13.33
CA ALA A 322 -0.82 4.27 -12.52
C ALA A 322 -1.40 2.89 -12.87
N LEU A 323 -2.73 2.76 -12.96
CA LEU A 323 -3.40 1.52 -13.34
C LEU A 323 -3.00 1.10 -14.76
N ALA A 324 -2.96 2.03 -15.72
CA ALA A 324 -2.54 1.75 -17.09
C ALA A 324 -1.10 1.22 -17.12
N THR A 325 -0.18 1.83 -16.38
CA THR A 325 1.22 1.36 -16.29
C THR A 325 1.31 -0.02 -15.66
N LEU A 326 0.66 -0.25 -14.51
CA LEU A 326 0.70 -1.55 -13.83
C LEU A 326 0.10 -2.65 -14.72
N THR A 327 -1.04 -2.37 -15.35
CA THR A 327 -1.72 -3.30 -16.29
C THR A 327 -0.85 -3.58 -17.51
N ALA A 328 -0.17 -2.58 -18.04
CA ALA A 328 0.72 -2.76 -19.19
C ALA A 328 1.97 -3.58 -18.84
N LEU A 329 2.56 -3.36 -17.65
CA LEU A 329 3.71 -4.13 -17.17
C LEU A 329 3.36 -5.59 -16.86
N SER A 330 2.11 -5.88 -16.48
CA SER A 330 1.63 -7.24 -16.25
C SER A 330 1.10 -7.93 -17.51
N ALA A 331 0.84 -7.20 -18.59
CA ALA A 331 0.34 -7.74 -19.86
C ALA A 331 1.14 -8.93 -20.44
N PRO A 332 2.49 -9.02 -20.31
CA PRO A 332 3.24 -10.18 -20.78
C PRO A 332 2.80 -11.51 -20.16
N GLN A 333 2.21 -11.49 -18.96
CA GLN A 333 1.72 -12.67 -18.24
C GLN A 333 0.36 -13.17 -18.76
N GLU A 334 -0.33 -12.38 -19.60
CA GLU A 334 -1.60 -12.76 -20.19
C GLU A 334 -1.39 -13.64 -21.44
N ASN A 335 -2.14 -14.75 -21.51
CA ASN A 335 -2.12 -15.70 -22.62
C ASN A 335 -3.14 -15.33 -23.72
N SER A 336 -3.09 -14.09 -24.21
CA SER A 336 -4.02 -13.57 -25.24
C SER A 336 -3.35 -13.29 -26.59
N GLY A 337 -2.16 -13.84 -26.81
CA GLY A 337 -1.41 -13.70 -28.07
C GLY A 337 -1.05 -12.24 -28.38
N LEU A 338 -1.07 -11.90 -29.66
CA LEU A 338 -0.71 -10.56 -30.17
C LEU A 338 -1.67 -9.45 -29.70
N ILE A 339 -2.91 -9.81 -29.36
CA ILE A 339 -3.97 -8.87 -29.02
C ILE A 339 -3.64 -8.09 -27.73
N LYS A 340 -2.84 -8.67 -26.82
CA LYS A 340 -2.40 -8.00 -25.57
C LYS A 340 -1.47 -6.80 -25.77
N ALA A 341 -0.90 -6.62 -26.96
CA ALA A 341 -0.12 -5.41 -27.29
C ALA A 341 -0.99 -4.15 -27.44
N ILE A 342 -2.29 -4.31 -27.75
CA ILE A 342 -3.22 -3.19 -27.95
C ILE A 342 -3.41 -2.41 -26.64
N PRO A 343 -3.79 -3.02 -25.50
CA PRO A 343 -3.89 -2.32 -24.22
C PRO A 343 -2.60 -1.60 -23.81
N VAL A 344 -1.43 -2.22 -24.03
CA VAL A 344 -0.13 -1.62 -23.72
C VAL A 344 0.12 -0.36 -24.54
N THR A 345 -0.27 -0.39 -25.82
CA THR A 345 -0.20 0.78 -26.71
C THR A 345 -1.17 1.88 -26.27
N VAL A 346 -2.36 1.53 -25.79
CA VAL A 346 -3.31 2.48 -25.19
C VAL A 346 -2.71 3.13 -23.94
N ALA A 347 -2.05 2.37 -23.06
CA ALA A 347 -1.36 2.92 -21.89
C ALA A 347 -0.27 3.92 -22.29
N ALA A 348 0.52 3.59 -23.32
CA ALA A 348 1.53 4.50 -23.88
C ALA A 348 0.90 5.79 -24.43
N LEU A 349 -0.25 5.67 -25.09
CA LEU A 349 -1.01 6.82 -25.60
C LEU A 349 -1.54 7.70 -24.47
N LEU A 350 -2.07 7.12 -23.39
CA LEU A 350 -2.55 7.88 -22.22
C LEU A 350 -1.42 8.72 -21.60
N TRP A 351 -0.23 8.14 -21.44
CA TRP A 351 0.95 8.88 -20.98
C TRP A 351 1.40 9.95 -21.97
N THR A 352 1.36 9.66 -23.27
CA THR A 352 1.68 10.62 -24.33
C THR A 352 0.76 11.83 -24.28
N MET A 353 -0.55 11.60 -24.19
CA MET A 353 -1.56 12.66 -24.05
C MET A 353 -1.28 13.51 -22.80
N GLU A 354 -0.96 12.89 -21.66
CA GLU A 354 -0.64 13.63 -20.45
C GLU A 354 0.65 14.45 -20.55
N ALA A 355 1.68 13.90 -21.22
CA ALA A 355 2.94 14.60 -21.48
C ALA A 355 2.72 15.86 -22.32
N PHE A 356 1.92 15.77 -23.39
CA PHE A 356 1.53 16.92 -24.21
C PHE A 356 0.71 17.93 -23.41
N ARG A 357 -0.28 17.47 -22.64
CA ARG A 357 -1.16 18.35 -21.85
C ARG A 357 -0.38 19.16 -20.81
N ARG A 358 0.53 18.52 -20.07
CA ARG A 358 1.37 19.21 -19.07
C ARG A 358 2.54 19.97 -19.70
N ARG A 359 2.76 19.82 -21.01
CA ARG A 359 4.00 20.25 -21.70
C ARG A 359 5.25 19.76 -20.95
N ASN A 360 5.14 18.59 -20.31
CA ASN A 360 6.21 18.01 -19.50
C ASN A 360 6.82 16.85 -20.25
N VAL A 361 7.98 17.13 -20.80
CA VAL A 361 8.78 16.22 -21.61
C VAL A 361 9.20 14.97 -20.84
N TRP A 362 9.36 15.06 -19.51
CA TRP A 362 9.71 13.90 -18.68
C TRP A 362 8.63 12.82 -18.64
N LEU A 363 7.37 13.18 -18.83
CA LEU A 363 6.27 12.21 -18.86
C LEU A 363 6.25 11.39 -20.17
N GLY A 364 7.02 11.81 -21.18
CA GLY A 364 7.19 11.02 -22.40
C GLY A 364 8.10 9.80 -22.22
N PHE A 365 8.89 9.71 -21.14
CA PHE A 365 9.71 8.53 -20.85
C PHE A 365 8.86 7.29 -20.56
N PRO A 366 7.88 7.32 -19.62
CA PRO A 366 6.92 6.23 -19.45
C PRO A 366 6.21 5.84 -20.74
N ALA A 367 5.76 6.82 -21.54
CA ALA A 367 5.11 6.56 -22.81
C ALA A 367 6.01 5.76 -23.77
N ASN A 368 7.26 6.19 -23.96
CA ASN A 368 8.21 5.51 -24.84
C ASN A 368 8.52 4.09 -24.34
N GLY A 369 8.71 3.92 -23.03
CA GLY A 369 8.93 2.61 -22.43
C GLY A 369 7.76 1.64 -22.69
N LEU A 370 6.53 2.14 -22.61
CA LEU A 370 5.33 1.35 -22.89
C LEU A 370 5.15 1.05 -24.39
N TYR A 371 5.46 1.99 -25.30
CA TYR A 371 5.48 1.72 -26.74
C TYR A 371 6.49 0.62 -27.10
N LEU A 372 7.66 0.68 -26.49
CA LEU A 372 8.72 -0.31 -26.67
C LEU A 372 8.31 -1.68 -26.10
N LEU A 373 7.63 -1.70 -24.94
CA LEU A 373 7.04 -2.92 -24.39
C LEU A 373 6.00 -3.55 -25.33
N ALA A 374 5.09 -2.74 -25.89
CA ALA A 374 4.10 -3.22 -26.87
C ALA A 374 4.79 -3.82 -28.10
N TYR A 375 5.83 -3.16 -28.60
CA TYR A 375 6.63 -3.65 -29.72
C TYR A 375 7.28 -5.01 -29.41
N PHE A 376 7.89 -5.17 -28.23
CA PHE A 376 8.46 -6.45 -27.82
C PHE A 376 7.43 -7.56 -27.65
N ILE A 377 6.25 -7.24 -27.13
CA ILE A 377 5.14 -8.21 -27.07
C ILE A 377 4.78 -8.69 -28.48
N ILE A 378 4.63 -7.78 -29.45
CA ILE A 378 4.30 -8.14 -30.84
C ILE A 378 5.36 -9.09 -31.41
N LEU A 379 6.64 -8.75 -31.28
CA LEU A 379 7.72 -9.56 -31.83
C LEU A 379 7.84 -10.93 -31.15
N ASN A 380 7.65 -10.99 -29.83
CA ASN A 380 7.67 -12.23 -29.08
C ASN A 380 6.51 -13.16 -29.52
N GLU A 381 5.31 -12.62 -29.69
CA GLU A 381 4.14 -13.39 -30.14
C GLU A 381 4.26 -13.85 -31.62
N LEU A 382 4.94 -13.06 -32.46
CA LEU A 382 5.26 -13.44 -33.84
C LEU A 382 6.43 -14.45 -33.93
N ARG A 383 7.00 -14.88 -32.81
CA ARG A 383 8.16 -15.80 -32.73
C ARG A 383 9.32 -15.35 -33.61
N VAL A 384 9.57 -14.04 -33.66
CA VAL A 384 10.73 -13.50 -34.36
C VAL A 384 11.96 -13.97 -33.57
N ASN A 385 12.74 -14.89 -34.12
CA ASN A 385 13.88 -15.50 -33.41
C ASN A 385 15.16 -14.66 -33.50
N GLU A 386 15.12 -13.53 -34.20
CA GLU A 386 16.29 -12.74 -34.54
C GLU A 386 16.30 -11.41 -33.74
N PRO A 387 17.07 -11.34 -32.63
CA PRO A 387 17.21 -10.15 -31.79
C PRO A 387 17.50 -8.82 -32.51
N GLN A 388 18.11 -8.86 -33.71
CA GLN A 388 18.35 -7.68 -34.55
C GLN A 388 17.06 -6.95 -34.95
N PHE A 389 15.98 -7.67 -35.23
CA PHE A 389 14.72 -7.02 -35.59
C PHE A 389 14.09 -6.33 -34.39
N PHE A 390 14.29 -6.86 -33.18
CA PHE A 390 13.87 -6.22 -31.92
C PHE A 390 14.58 -4.90 -31.67
N SER A 391 15.83 -4.76 -32.11
CA SER A 391 16.63 -3.59 -31.77
C SER A 391 16.45 -2.43 -32.72
N ILE A 392 16.14 -2.67 -34.00
CA ILE A 392 15.90 -1.59 -34.98
C ILE A 392 14.67 -0.76 -34.59
N GLY A 393 13.54 -1.39 -34.27
CA GLY A 393 12.32 -0.68 -33.88
C GLY A 393 12.47 0.07 -32.55
N ALA A 394 13.07 -0.57 -31.55
CA ALA A 394 13.38 0.06 -30.27
C ALA A 394 14.35 1.26 -30.43
N ALA A 395 15.34 1.13 -31.31
CA ALA A 395 16.27 2.20 -31.62
C ALA A 395 15.60 3.38 -32.31
N LEU A 396 14.77 3.11 -33.32
CA LEU A 396 14.00 4.13 -34.03
C LEU A 396 13.09 4.91 -33.08
N LEU A 397 12.35 4.22 -32.20
CA LEU A 397 11.55 4.87 -31.16
C LEU A 397 12.40 5.72 -30.21
N GLY A 398 13.55 5.20 -29.78
CA GLY A 398 14.49 5.92 -28.95
C GLY A 398 15.12 7.15 -29.64
N LEU A 399 15.43 7.07 -30.94
CA LEU A 399 15.95 8.16 -31.75
C LEU A 399 14.87 9.23 -32.01
N LEU A 400 13.63 8.82 -32.29
CA LEU A 400 12.50 9.73 -32.39
C LEU A 400 12.32 10.50 -31.08
N MET A 401 12.39 9.80 -29.94
CA MET A 401 12.29 10.42 -28.63
C MET A 401 13.46 11.37 -28.36
N HIS A 402 14.70 10.96 -28.68
CA HIS A 402 15.88 11.82 -28.63
C HIS A 402 15.67 13.12 -29.42
N TYR A 403 15.16 13.01 -30.65
CA TYR A 403 14.85 14.16 -31.51
C TYR A 403 13.81 15.09 -30.89
N LEU A 404 12.70 14.55 -30.38
CA LEU A 404 11.66 15.34 -29.72
C LEU A 404 12.18 16.04 -28.45
N LEU A 405 13.00 15.35 -27.66
CA LEU A 405 13.63 15.87 -26.45
C LEU A 405 14.63 16.99 -26.73
N ALA A 406 15.46 16.81 -27.76
CA ALA A 406 16.43 17.81 -28.20
C ALA A 406 15.69 19.07 -28.70
N ARG A 407 14.61 18.90 -29.47
CA ARG A 407 13.77 20.01 -29.94
C ARG A 407 13.05 20.73 -28.80
N ALA A 408 12.68 20.02 -27.74
CA ALA A 408 12.05 20.58 -26.56
C ALA A 408 13.05 21.22 -25.57
N GLY A 409 14.36 21.23 -25.87
CA GLY A 409 15.39 21.85 -25.03
C GLY A 409 15.79 21.04 -23.79
N SER A 410 15.46 19.74 -23.72
CA SER A 410 15.82 18.87 -22.60
C SER A 410 17.13 18.12 -22.87
N ASP A 411 18.26 18.79 -22.66
CA ASP A 411 19.60 18.23 -22.94
C ASP A 411 19.87 16.92 -22.19
N ARG A 412 19.48 16.86 -20.90
CA ARG A 412 19.66 15.66 -20.08
C ARG A 412 18.78 14.52 -20.58
N GLY A 413 17.52 14.81 -20.89
CA GLY A 413 16.58 13.79 -21.36
C GLY A 413 17.00 13.22 -22.71
N ALA A 414 17.36 14.10 -23.66
CA ALA A 414 17.87 13.73 -24.97
C ALA A 414 19.16 12.88 -24.84
N PHE A 415 20.06 13.26 -23.93
CA PHE A 415 21.27 12.48 -23.68
C PHE A 415 20.94 11.04 -23.25
N PHE A 416 20.08 10.85 -22.24
CA PHE A 416 19.73 9.53 -21.72
C PHE A 416 18.95 8.67 -22.73
N THR A 417 17.98 9.23 -23.46
CA THR A 417 17.25 8.45 -24.47
C THR A 417 18.12 8.08 -25.66
N GLY A 418 19.01 8.98 -26.07
CA GLY A 418 20.00 8.69 -27.11
C GLY A 418 20.92 7.55 -26.66
N LEU A 419 21.46 7.63 -25.45
CA LEU A 419 22.33 6.58 -24.90
C LEU A 419 21.60 5.23 -24.79
N LEU A 420 20.38 5.21 -24.25
CA LEU A 420 19.59 3.98 -24.10
C LEU A 420 19.22 3.36 -25.45
N SER A 421 18.77 4.17 -26.41
CA SER A 421 18.45 3.75 -27.78
C SER A 421 19.64 3.06 -28.45
N GLN A 422 20.82 3.66 -28.33
CA GLN A 422 22.04 3.13 -28.92
C GLN A 422 22.55 1.88 -28.22
N LEU A 423 22.45 1.83 -26.89
CA LEU A 423 22.79 0.64 -26.12
C LEU A 423 21.91 -0.53 -26.52
N ILE A 424 20.61 -0.28 -26.76
CA ILE A 424 19.70 -1.33 -27.25
C ILE A 424 20.06 -1.72 -28.69
N LEU A 425 20.24 -0.76 -29.60
CA LEU A 425 20.55 -1.03 -31.01
C LEU A 425 21.85 -1.81 -31.18
N LEU A 426 22.93 -1.23 -30.68
CA LEU A 426 24.29 -1.73 -30.90
C LEU A 426 24.62 -2.87 -29.94
N GLY A 427 24.05 -2.86 -28.74
CA GLY A 427 24.24 -3.91 -27.75
C GLY A 427 23.64 -5.24 -28.17
N THR A 428 22.44 -5.27 -28.75
CA THR A 428 21.86 -6.54 -29.23
C THR A 428 22.62 -7.09 -30.44
N THR A 429 23.01 -6.23 -31.39
CA THR A 429 23.82 -6.66 -32.54
C THR A 429 25.20 -7.17 -32.07
N TYR A 430 25.77 -6.54 -31.05
CA TYR A 430 27.01 -7.00 -30.42
C TYR A 430 26.86 -8.36 -29.73
N ILE A 431 25.79 -8.56 -28.97
CA ILE A 431 25.50 -9.85 -28.31
C ILE A 431 25.29 -10.96 -29.36
N GLN A 432 24.61 -10.67 -30.47
CA GLN A 432 24.46 -11.62 -31.57
C GLN A 432 25.77 -11.95 -32.26
N MET A 433 26.64 -10.95 -32.47
CA MET A 433 27.99 -11.17 -32.99
C MET A 433 28.79 -12.10 -32.07
N LEU A 434 28.67 -11.93 -30.75
CA LEU A 434 29.29 -12.82 -29.77
C LEU A 434 28.71 -14.24 -29.83
N ALA A 435 27.38 -14.38 -29.85
CA ALA A 435 26.72 -15.67 -29.76
C ALA A 435 26.86 -16.52 -31.04
N ASN A 436 26.73 -15.91 -32.22
CA ASN A 436 26.66 -16.63 -33.49
C ASN A 436 28.01 -16.71 -34.23
N GLU A 437 29.01 -15.95 -33.80
CA GLU A 437 30.37 -15.90 -34.36
C GLU A 437 30.45 -15.57 -35.87
N GLN A 438 29.36 -15.09 -36.47
CA GLN A 438 29.32 -14.75 -37.89
C GLN A 438 29.82 -13.32 -38.14
N LEU A 439 30.74 -13.17 -39.09
CA LEU A 439 31.24 -11.86 -39.55
C LEU A 439 30.14 -10.92 -40.06
N GLY A 440 29.00 -11.47 -40.51
CA GLY A 440 27.83 -10.69 -40.92
C GLY A 440 27.32 -9.75 -39.81
N TYR A 441 27.32 -10.18 -38.55
CA TYR A 441 26.89 -9.35 -37.42
C TYR A 441 27.90 -8.24 -37.10
N PHE A 442 29.20 -8.47 -37.32
CA PHE A 442 30.20 -7.42 -37.22
C PHE A 442 29.98 -6.34 -38.30
N ALA A 443 29.74 -6.74 -39.55
CA ALA A 443 29.42 -5.81 -40.63
C ALA A 443 28.14 -5.01 -40.31
N ALA A 444 27.10 -5.66 -39.78
CA ALA A 444 25.87 -5.00 -39.35
C ALA A 444 26.13 -3.98 -38.23
N LEU A 445 26.87 -4.36 -37.17
CA LEU A 445 27.23 -3.47 -36.07
C LEU A 445 28.06 -2.27 -36.55
N PHE A 446 28.97 -2.50 -37.51
CA PHE A 446 29.79 -1.47 -38.13
C PHE A 446 28.95 -0.44 -38.88
N PHE A 447 28.07 -0.89 -39.80
CA PHE A 447 27.20 0.00 -40.56
C PHE A 447 26.17 0.71 -39.68
N GLN A 448 25.55 0.02 -38.72
CA GLN A 448 24.65 0.63 -37.75
C GLN A 448 25.36 1.74 -36.96
N SER A 449 26.59 1.48 -36.49
CA SER A 449 27.37 2.48 -35.76
C SER A 449 27.73 3.69 -36.62
N LEU A 450 28.05 3.49 -37.91
CA LEU A 450 28.34 4.58 -38.84
C LEU A 450 27.09 5.46 -39.10
N ILE A 451 25.93 4.84 -39.34
CA ILE A 451 24.65 5.57 -39.53
C ILE A 451 24.33 6.41 -38.29
N VAL A 452 24.46 5.81 -37.11
CA VAL A 452 24.14 6.48 -35.84
C VAL A 452 25.16 7.57 -35.52
N LEU A 453 26.45 7.36 -35.82
CA LEU A 453 27.49 8.38 -35.69
C LEU A 453 27.19 9.57 -36.60
N PHE A 454 26.83 9.33 -37.86
CA PHE A 454 26.46 10.38 -38.81
C PHE A 454 25.26 11.19 -38.32
N TYR A 455 24.22 10.50 -37.83
CA TYR A 455 23.07 11.13 -37.21
C TYR A 455 23.48 11.97 -35.97
N GLY A 456 24.34 11.43 -35.11
CA GLY A 456 24.87 12.13 -33.94
C GLY A 456 25.67 13.39 -34.26
N LEU A 457 26.39 13.40 -35.39
CA LEU A 457 27.12 14.57 -35.89
C LEU A 457 26.16 15.67 -36.36
N ILE A 458 25.12 15.32 -37.12
CA ILE A 458 24.09 16.28 -37.59
C ILE A 458 23.39 16.93 -36.39
N PHE A 459 22.97 16.13 -35.41
CA PHE A 459 22.24 16.59 -34.22
C PHE A 459 23.14 17.07 -33.07
N ARG A 460 24.47 17.05 -33.25
CA ARG A 460 25.50 17.51 -32.29
C ARG A 460 25.39 16.89 -30.88
N SER A 461 24.86 15.68 -30.78
CA SER A 461 24.66 14.98 -29.51
C SER A 461 25.90 14.21 -29.07
N ARG A 462 26.31 14.36 -27.80
CA ARG A 462 27.50 13.69 -27.25
C ARG A 462 27.31 12.18 -27.08
N SER A 463 26.13 11.75 -26.62
CA SER A 463 25.82 10.32 -26.51
C SER A 463 25.86 9.67 -27.88
N LEU A 464 25.27 10.34 -28.87
CA LEU A 464 25.14 9.79 -30.21
C LEU A 464 26.47 9.58 -30.95
N VAL A 465 27.54 10.26 -30.53
CA VAL A 465 28.88 10.12 -31.10
C VAL A 465 29.75 9.14 -30.27
N SER A 466 29.66 9.19 -28.95
CA SER A 466 30.54 8.38 -28.07
C SER A 466 30.18 6.90 -28.06
N VAL A 467 28.89 6.57 -28.00
CA VAL A 467 28.43 5.17 -27.89
C VAL A 467 28.75 4.35 -29.15
N PRO A 468 28.51 4.82 -30.39
CA PRO A 468 28.87 4.05 -31.59
C PRO A 468 30.37 3.84 -31.74
N VAL A 469 31.18 4.84 -31.41
CA VAL A 469 32.64 4.69 -31.42
C VAL A 469 33.08 3.63 -30.43
N ALA A 470 32.53 3.64 -29.21
CA ALA A 470 32.83 2.61 -28.22
C ALA A 470 32.45 1.20 -28.70
N PHE A 471 31.26 1.02 -29.28
CA PHE A 471 30.82 -0.27 -29.81
C PHE A 471 31.62 -0.76 -31.02
N VAL A 472 32.03 0.13 -31.92
CA VAL A 472 32.91 -0.24 -33.05
C VAL A 472 34.27 -0.68 -32.55
N VAL A 473 34.89 0.07 -31.63
CA VAL A 473 36.17 -0.31 -31.03
C VAL A 473 36.06 -1.66 -30.33
N LEU A 474 35.00 -1.84 -29.55
CA LEU A 474 34.75 -3.08 -28.82
C LEU A 474 34.50 -4.26 -29.79
N GLY A 475 33.73 -4.04 -30.86
CA GLY A 475 33.53 -5.04 -31.92
C GLY A 475 34.82 -5.43 -32.64
N VAL A 476 35.65 -4.45 -33.03
CA VAL A 476 36.96 -4.65 -33.66
C VAL A 476 37.87 -5.48 -32.75
N VAL A 477 37.96 -5.11 -31.47
CA VAL A 477 38.77 -5.83 -30.48
C VAL A 477 38.29 -7.28 -30.34
N THR A 478 36.98 -7.50 -30.21
CA THR A 478 36.41 -8.85 -30.07
C THR A 478 36.67 -9.72 -31.30
N VAL A 479 36.55 -9.19 -32.51
CA VAL A 479 36.85 -9.96 -33.73
C VAL A 479 38.35 -10.21 -33.86
N VAL A 480 39.23 -9.25 -33.55
CA VAL A 480 40.68 -9.46 -33.58
C VAL A 480 41.10 -10.56 -32.59
N PHE A 481 40.58 -10.54 -31.37
CA PHE A 481 40.87 -11.59 -30.38
C PHE A 481 40.38 -12.97 -30.82
N ARG A 482 39.24 -13.06 -31.50
CA ARG A 482 38.74 -14.34 -32.05
C ARG A 482 39.48 -14.80 -33.30
N VAL A 483 39.92 -13.88 -34.15
CA VAL A 483 40.60 -14.17 -35.42
C VAL A 483 42.13 -14.21 -35.25
N LEU A 484 42.64 -14.22 -34.03
CA LEU A 484 44.07 -14.45 -33.78
C LEU A 484 44.57 -15.82 -34.27
N ASP A 485 43.67 -16.71 -34.74
CA ASP A 485 43.98 -17.93 -35.49
C ASP A 485 44.17 -17.72 -37.02
N THR A 486 43.91 -16.54 -37.59
CA THR A 486 44.05 -16.30 -39.05
C THR A 486 44.54 -14.89 -39.40
N PHE A 487 45.83 -14.79 -39.75
CA PHE A 487 46.64 -13.56 -39.87
C PHE A 487 46.11 -12.47 -40.84
N LEU A 488 45.37 -12.85 -41.88
CA LEU A 488 45.02 -11.92 -42.98
C LEU A 488 43.79 -11.03 -42.67
N LEU A 489 42.91 -11.48 -41.77
CA LEU A 489 41.75 -10.71 -41.30
C LEU A 489 42.13 -9.63 -40.27
N ILE A 490 43.25 -9.84 -39.55
CA ILE A 490 43.80 -8.94 -38.53
C ILE A 490 44.18 -7.58 -39.12
N VAL A 491 44.77 -7.56 -40.32
CA VAL A 491 45.21 -6.32 -40.99
C VAL A 491 44.01 -5.48 -41.42
N MET A 492 42.97 -6.10 -41.96
CA MET A 492 41.81 -5.38 -42.47
C MET A 492 40.95 -4.81 -41.33
N ILE A 493 40.78 -5.56 -40.24
CA ILE A 493 40.03 -5.10 -39.06
C ILE A 493 40.81 -4.04 -38.26
N GLY A 494 42.12 -4.19 -38.11
CA GLY A 494 42.99 -3.20 -37.45
C GLY A 494 42.97 -1.84 -38.16
N CYS A 495 43.06 -1.83 -39.49
CA CYS A 495 42.95 -0.60 -40.29
C CYS A 495 41.59 0.09 -40.10
N THR A 496 40.51 -0.69 -40.02
CA THR A 496 39.15 -0.15 -39.85
C THR A 496 38.97 0.51 -38.47
N GLY A 497 39.51 -0.09 -37.40
CA GLY A 497 39.49 0.47 -36.06
C GLY A 497 40.31 1.76 -35.91
N ILE A 498 41.49 1.81 -36.54
CA ILE A 498 42.35 3.01 -36.54
C ILE A 498 41.69 4.16 -37.29
N ILE A 499 41.07 3.90 -38.45
CA ILE A 499 40.33 4.92 -39.21
C ILE A 499 39.21 5.53 -38.36
N PHE A 500 38.47 4.73 -37.59
CA PHE A 500 37.39 5.23 -36.75
C PHE A 500 37.88 6.01 -35.53
N LEU A 501 38.99 5.61 -34.91
CA LEU A 501 39.62 6.41 -33.86
C LEU A 501 40.05 7.78 -34.40
N LEU A 502 40.61 7.82 -35.61
CA LEU A 502 41.00 9.06 -36.28
C LEU A 502 39.78 9.92 -36.65
N VAL A 503 38.72 9.32 -37.21
CA VAL A 503 37.47 10.04 -37.55
C VAL A 503 36.76 10.53 -36.29
N GLY A 504 36.67 9.71 -35.25
CA GLY A 504 36.06 10.06 -33.97
C GLY A 504 36.79 11.19 -33.25
N THR A 505 38.12 11.15 -33.21
CA THR A 505 38.95 12.23 -32.65
C THR A 505 38.90 13.50 -33.49
N ALA A 506 38.92 13.39 -34.82
CA ALA A 506 38.75 14.53 -35.73
C ALA A 506 37.38 15.21 -35.55
N ALA A 507 36.31 14.42 -35.40
CA ALA A 507 34.97 14.92 -35.15
C ALA A 507 34.85 15.66 -33.80
N LEU A 508 35.47 15.11 -32.74
CA LEU A 508 35.54 15.77 -31.43
C LEU A 508 36.26 17.13 -31.51
N ARG A 509 37.38 17.19 -32.23
CA ARG A 509 38.14 18.44 -32.46
C ARG A 509 37.38 19.47 -33.30
N MET A 510 36.69 19.05 -34.37
CA MET A 510 35.88 19.97 -35.18
C MET A 510 34.73 20.56 -34.37
N ARG A 511 34.11 19.77 -33.48
CA ARG A 511 33.04 20.24 -32.60
C ARG A 511 33.53 21.29 -31.60
N GLU A 512 34.69 21.10 -30.98
CA GLU A 512 35.29 22.10 -30.10
C GLU A 512 35.54 23.40 -30.86
N LYS A 513 36.16 23.33 -32.05
CA LYS A 513 36.40 24.50 -32.90
C LYS A 513 35.11 25.24 -33.23
N ILE A 514 34.07 24.56 -33.69
CA ILE A 514 32.78 25.19 -34.04
C ILE A 514 32.12 25.85 -32.81
N SER A 515 32.23 25.24 -31.62
CA SER A 515 31.69 25.84 -30.38
C SER A 515 32.42 27.11 -29.97
N THR A 516 33.74 27.18 -30.13
CA THR A 516 34.54 28.39 -29.91
C THR A 516 34.25 29.48 -30.94
N TRP A 517 34.05 29.11 -32.21
CA TRP A 517 33.69 30.07 -33.25
C TRP A 517 32.32 30.69 -33.01
N ARG A 518 31.36 29.91 -32.52
CA ARG A 518 30.04 30.42 -32.16
C ARG A 518 30.07 31.37 -30.96
N LYS A 519 30.90 31.08 -29.94
CA LYS A 519 31.12 32.03 -28.83
C LYS A 519 31.71 33.35 -29.33
N LYS A 520 32.73 33.28 -30.20
CA LYS A 520 33.30 34.47 -30.83
C LYS A 520 32.30 35.26 -31.69
N LEU A 521 31.36 34.58 -32.35
CA LEU A 521 30.30 35.21 -33.14
C LEU A 521 29.13 35.73 -32.28
N SER A 522 28.82 35.12 -31.14
CA SER A 522 27.80 35.64 -30.21
C SER A 522 28.30 36.84 -29.42
N ASP A 523 29.60 36.92 -29.17
CA ASP A 523 30.26 38.08 -28.58
C ASP A 523 30.41 39.25 -29.58
N TRP A 524 30.00 39.04 -30.84
CA TRP A 524 29.98 40.03 -31.93
C TRP A 524 28.63 40.74 -32.08
N HIS A 525 27.78 40.70 -31.06
CA HIS A 525 26.72 41.68 -30.85
C HIS A 525 27.10 42.63 -29.71
N ALA A 526 27.90 43.63 -30.09
CA ALA A 526 27.93 44.97 -29.52
C ALA A 526 28.21 45.94 -30.68
#